data_AF-A0A3L6JTD0-F1
#
_entry.id   AF-A0A3L6JTD0-F1
#
_cell.length_a   1.000
_cell.length_b   1.000
_cell.length_c   1.000
_cell.angle_alpha   90.00
_cell.angle_beta   90.00
_cell.angle_gamma   90.00
#
_symmetry.space_group_name_H-M   'P 1'
#
loop_
_entity.id
_entity.type
_entity.pdbx_description
1 polymer ?
#
loop_
_entity_poly.entity_id
_entity_poly.type
_entity_poly.pdbx_seq_one_letter_code
_entity_poly.pdbx_strand_id
1 'polypeptide(L)'
;MTTGGSNLTVVKGTIREIGRTITTRVSAQRWYGSTKIVVQDETSRKTYDVIISSYVLDKCRFLPRVGMRVIIHGYVEEAESGLSDFVVTRVTHIKHEGEGILGVHRFDED
;
A
#
# COMPACT_ATOMS: atom_id res chain seq x y z
N MET A 1 17.37 -3.02 -25.70
CA MET A 1 16.24 -3.96 -25.54
C MET A 1 16.02 -4.18 -24.06
N THR A 2 14.93 -3.63 -23.52
CA THR A 2 14.39 -4.06 -22.21
C THR A 2 12.94 -3.65 -22.19
N THR A 3 12.09 -4.56 -22.68
CA THR A 3 10.65 -4.53 -22.38
C THR A 3 10.54 -4.92 -20.90
N GLY A 4 10.83 -3.98 -20.01
CA GLY A 4 10.57 -4.12 -18.58
C GLY A 4 9.06 -4.04 -18.38
N GLY A 5 8.39 -5.19 -18.51
CA GLY A 5 6.99 -5.35 -18.18
C GLY A 5 6.80 -5.09 -16.69
N SER A 6 6.76 -3.81 -16.33
CA SER A 6 6.28 -3.34 -15.04
C SER A 6 4.81 -3.73 -15.01
N ASN A 7 4.51 -4.89 -14.43
CA ASN A 7 3.16 -5.43 -14.41
C ASN A 7 2.49 -4.96 -13.12
N LEU A 8 1.30 -4.38 -13.25
CA LEU A 8 0.50 -3.97 -12.11
C LEU A 8 0.23 -5.22 -11.25
N THR A 9 0.77 -5.21 -10.04
CA THR A 9 0.73 -6.35 -9.12
C THR A 9 -0.17 -6.03 -7.94
N VAL A 10 -0.81 -7.07 -7.41
CA VAL A 10 -1.61 -6.98 -6.18
C VAL A 10 -0.78 -7.53 -5.03
N VAL A 11 -0.53 -6.71 -4.03
CA VAL A 11 0.10 -7.09 -2.76
C VAL A 11 -0.97 -7.15 -1.69
N LYS A 12 -0.98 -8.25 -0.92
CA LYS A 12 -1.86 -8.41 0.23
C LYS A 12 -1.01 -8.65 1.48
N GLY A 13 -1.42 -8.09 2.60
CA GLY A 13 -0.69 -8.29 3.84
C GLY A 13 -1.13 -7.36 4.95
N THR A 14 -0.36 -7.37 6.03
CA THR A 14 -0.63 -6.59 7.23
C THR A 14 0.38 -5.47 7.38
N ILE A 15 -0.10 -4.25 7.66
CA ILE A 15 0.77 -3.10 7.93
C ILE A 15 1.54 -3.35 9.23
N ARG A 16 2.86 -3.39 9.16
CA ARG A 16 3.77 -3.57 10.31
C ARG A 16 4.31 -2.26 10.83
N GLU A 17 4.57 -1.32 9.92
CA GLU A 17 5.15 -0.02 10.25
C GLU A 17 4.53 1.07 9.37
N ILE A 18 4.46 2.28 9.93
CA ILE A 18 4.12 3.49 9.21
C ILE A 18 5.31 4.42 9.33
N GLY A 19 5.99 4.63 8.21
CA GLY A 19 7.09 5.55 8.11
C GLY A 19 6.60 7.01 8.13
N ARG A 20 7.57 7.93 8.16
CA ARG A 20 7.26 9.36 8.08
C ARG A 20 6.68 9.70 6.71
N THR A 21 5.76 10.66 6.71
CA THR A 21 5.32 11.30 5.47
C THR A 21 6.41 12.26 5.01
N ILE A 22 6.79 12.15 3.74
CA ILE A 22 7.80 12.99 3.08
C ILE A 22 7.07 13.90 2.11
N THR A 23 7.40 15.19 2.15
CA THR A 23 6.92 16.16 1.17
C THR A 23 8.07 16.58 0.27
N THR A 24 7.98 16.23 -1.00
CA THR A 24 8.98 16.57 -2.02
C THR A 24 8.49 17.76 -2.83
N ARG A 25 9.30 18.81 -2.92
CA ARG A 25 9.01 19.96 -3.80
C ARG A 25 9.31 19.56 -5.24
N VAL A 26 8.28 19.58 -6.10
CA VAL A 26 8.39 19.23 -7.53
C VAL A 26 8.56 20.48 -8.39
N SER A 27 7.98 21.61 -7.98
CA SER A 27 8.18 22.89 -8.64
C SER A 27 8.07 24.06 -7.67
N ALA A 28 8.23 25.29 -8.17
CA ALA A 28 8.06 26.50 -7.37
C ALA A 28 6.71 26.53 -6.62
N GLN A 29 5.66 25.93 -7.18
CA GLN A 29 4.28 25.96 -6.69
C GLN A 29 3.68 24.58 -6.36
N ARG A 30 4.39 23.47 -6.60
CA ARG A 30 3.86 22.12 -6.39
C ARG A 30 4.70 21.31 -5.42
N TRP A 31 4.02 20.78 -4.41
CA TRP A 31 4.55 19.83 -3.44
C TRP A 31 3.84 18.48 -3.61
N TYR A 32 4.60 17.40 -3.52
CA TYR A 32 4.11 16.04 -3.58
C TYR A 32 4.37 15.36 -2.24
N GLY A 33 3.29 14.99 -1.55
CA GLY A 33 3.39 14.20 -0.33
C GLY A 33 3.37 12.71 -0.66
N SER A 34 4.21 11.95 0.03
CA SER A 34 4.13 10.48 0.05
C SER A 34 4.32 9.96 1.46
N THR A 35 3.64 8.86 1.77
CA THR A 35 3.78 8.13 3.02
C THR A 35 4.35 6.76 2.70
N LYS A 36 5.40 6.38 3.42
CA LYS A 36 5.96 5.03 3.36
C LYS A 36 5.27 4.16 4.41
N ILE A 37 4.84 2.96 4.04
CA ILE A 37 4.39 1.94 4.99
C ILE A 37 5.14 0.64 4.72
N VAL A 38 5.30 -0.19 5.74
CA VAL A 38 5.83 -1.55 5.59
C VAL A 38 4.67 -2.53 5.70
N VAL A 39 4.49 -3.34 4.66
CA VAL A 39 3.47 -4.40 4.62
C VAL A 39 4.16 -5.74 4.63
N GLN A 40 3.67 -6.66 5.45
CA GLN A 40 4.15 -8.03 5.48
C GLN A 40 3.08 -8.98 4.94
N ASP A 41 3.45 -9.79 3.96
CA ASP A 41 2.61 -10.89 3.50
C ASP A 41 2.63 -12.01 4.56
N GLU A 42 1.46 -12.43 5.02
CA GLU A 42 1.34 -13.40 6.13
C GLU A 42 1.75 -14.82 5.74
N THR A 43 1.69 -15.16 4.45
CA THR A 43 1.96 -16.51 3.95
C THR A 43 3.45 -16.72 3.71
N SER A 44 4.05 -15.80 2.97
CA SER A 44 5.45 -15.84 2.57
C SER A 44 6.39 -15.17 3.58
N ARG A 45 5.84 -14.41 4.54
CA ARG A 45 6.57 -13.54 5.49
C ARG A 45 7.41 -12.44 4.85
N LYS A 46 7.33 -12.29 3.53
CA LYS A 46 8.03 -11.26 2.76
C LYS A 46 7.51 -9.87 3.13
N THR A 47 8.42 -8.93 3.09
CA THR A 47 8.20 -7.55 3.50
C THR A 47 8.26 -6.61 2.29
N TYR A 48 7.35 -5.65 2.28
CA TYR A 48 7.11 -4.74 1.17
C TYR A 48 7.14 -3.31 1.68
N ASP A 49 8.12 -2.55 1.20
CA ASP A 49 8.17 -1.11 1.38
C ASP A 49 7.22 -0.44 0.38
N VAL A 50 6.08 0.03 0.85
CA VAL A 50 5.07 0.65 -0.01
C VAL A 50 5.13 2.16 0.07
N ILE A 51 5.31 2.81 -1.07
CA ILE A 51 5.32 4.27 -1.19
C ILE A 51 3.97 4.73 -1.76
N ILE A 52 3.15 5.34 -0.91
CA ILE A 52 1.80 5.77 -1.25
C ILE A 52 1.79 7.29 -1.41
N SER A 53 1.22 7.79 -2.50
CA SER A 53 1.04 9.23 -2.70
C SER A 53 -0.09 9.77 -1.82
N SER A 54 0.01 11.03 -1.39
CA SER A 54 -1.09 11.68 -0.68
C SER A 54 -2.38 11.72 -1.53
N TYR A 55 -2.26 11.80 -2.85
CA TYR A 55 -3.40 11.71 -3.76
C TYR A 55 -4.12 10.36 -3.66
N VAL A 56 -3.39 9.25 -3.57
CA VAL A 56 -3.99 7.92 -3.46
C VAL A 56 -4.62 7.72 -2.08
N LEU A 57 -3.96 8.18 -1.01
CA LEU A 57 -4.52 8.14 0.34
C LEU A 57 -5.86 8.90 0.41
N ASP A 58 -5.91 10.10 -0.18
CA ASP A 58 -7.12 10.92 -0.23
C ASP A 58 -8.21 10.29 -1.11
N LYS A 59 -7.86 9.88 -2.34
CA LYS A 59 -8.78 9.22 -3.29
C LYS A 59 -9.41 7.96 -2.70
N CYS A 60 -8.63 7.13 -2.02
CA CYS A 60 -9.11 5.90 -1.40
C CYS A 60 -9.67 6.12 0.01
N ARG A 61 -9.67 7.36 0.53
CA ARG A 61 -10.04 7.71 1.91
C ARG A 61 -9.36 6.81 2.95
N PHE A 62 -8.11 6.45 2.66
CA PHE A 62 -7.37 5.43 3.39
C PHE A 62 -6.42 6.07 4.40
N LEU A 63 -6.55 5.68 5.66
CA LEU A 63 -5.66 6.11 6.74
C LEU A 63 -4.88 4.91 7.27
N PRO A 64 -3.58 4.77 6.96
CA PRO A 64 -2.78 3.64 7.42
C PRO A 64 -2.71 3.58 8.95
N ARG A 65 -2.79 2.37 9.49
CA ARG A 65 -2.64 2.01 10.91
C ARG A 65 -1.93 0.66 10.98
N VAL A 66 -1.05 0.50 11.96
CA VAL A 66 -0.36 -0.77 12.23
C VAL A 66 -1.39 -1.84 12.58
N GLY A 67 -1.18 -3.06 12.09
CA GLY A 67 -2.05 -4.22 12.29
C GLY A 67 -3.21 -4.35 11.29
N MET A 68 -3.41 -3.39 10.40
CA MET A 68 -4.47 -3.49 9.39
C MET A 68 -4.07 -4.38 8.23
N ARG A 69 -4.99 -5.29 7.85
CA ARG A 69 -4.90 -6.08 6.62
C ARG A 69 -5.32 -5.23 5.43
N VAL A 70 -4.51 -5.23 4.39
CA VAL A 70 -4.65 -4.35 3.23
C VAL A 70 -4.44 -5.08 1.92
N ILE A 71 -5.07 -4.55 0.88
CA ILE A 71 -4.89 -4.96 -0.52
C ILE A 71 -4.39 -3.72 -1.28
N ILE A 72 -3.23 -3.86 -1.91
CA ILE A 72 -2.51 -2.76 -2.57
C ILE A 72 -2.28 -3.12 -4.02
N HIS A 73 -2.61 -2.20 -4.93
CA HIS A 73 -2.34 -2.32 -6.35
C HIS A 73 -1.21 -1.35 -6.71
N GLY A 74 -0.10 -1.89 -7.19
CA GLY A 74 1.09 -1.10 -7.50
C GLY A 74 2.10 -1.88 -8.31
N TYR A 75 3.27 -1.29 -8.50
CA TYR A 75 4.37 -1.89 -9.23
C TYR A 75 5.41 -2.37 -8.23
N VAL A 76 5.78 -3.65 -8.34
CA VAL A 76 6.68 -4.31 -7.38
C VAL A 76 8.05 -4.45 -8.02
N GLU A 77 9.07 -4.02 -7.29
CA GLU A 77 10.48 -4.11 -7.66
C GLU A 77 11.24 -4.77 -6.49
N GLU A 78 12.33 -5.47 -6.78
CA GLU A 78 13.22 -5.98 -5.72
C GLU A 78 13.93 -4.79 -5.06
N ALA A 79 14.04 -4.83 -3.73
CA ALA A 79 14.71 -3.76 -3.02
C ALA A 79 16.24 -3.84 -3.24
N GLU A 80 16.80 -2.87 -3.96
CA GLU A 80 18.25 -2.77 -4.16
C GLU A 80 19.00 -2.43 -2.86
N SER A 81 18.32 -1.79 -1.91
CA SER A 81 18.86 -1.46 -0.57
C SER A 81 17.72 -1.27 0.44
N GLY A 82 17.85 -1.86 1.63
CA GLY A 82 16.85 -1.76 2.71
C GLY A 82 16.73 -3.06 3.52
N LEU A 83 15.86 -3.02 4.54
CA LEU A 83 15.49 -4.21 5.34
C LEU A 83 14.32 -4.99 4.73
N SER A 84 13.64 -4.42 3.73
CA SER A 84 12.47 -5.03 3.08
C SER A 84 12.87 -5.83 1.85
N ASP A 85 12.17 -6.93 1.57
CA ASP A 85 12.44 -7.79 0.41
C ASP A 85 12.08 -7.10 -0.93
N PHE A 86 11.01 -6.29 -0.92
CA PHE A 86 10.46 -5.65 -2.12
C PHE A 86 10.08 -4.19 -1.85
N VAL A 87 10.04 -3.40 -2.92
CA VAL A 87 9.48 -2.04 -2.93
C VAL A 87 8.26 -2.01 -3.83
N VAL A 88 7.19 -1.39 -3.35
CA VAL A 88 5.97 -1.14 -4.10
C VAL A 88 5.88 0.34 -4.41
N THR A 89 6.01 0.68 -5.69
CA THR A 89 5.92 2.04 -6.20
C THR A 89 4.67 2.22 -7.04
N ARG A 90 4.40 3.49 -7.42
CA ARG A 90 3.30 3.86 -8.32
C ARG A 90 1.97 3.21 -7.91
N VAL A 91 1.68 3.21 -6.61
CA VAL A 91 0.44 2.66 -6.06
C VAL A 91 -0.74 3.39 -6.71
N THR A 92 -1.69 2.63 -7.23
CA THR A 92 -2.87 3.17 -7.92
C THR A 92 -4.13 3.04 -7.07
N HIS A 93 -4.15 2.06 -6.16
CA HIS A 93 -5.27 1.77 -5.28
C HIS A 93 -4.79 1.07 -4.00
N ILE A 94 -5.41 1.40 -2.87
CA ILE A 94 -5.24 0.74 -1.58
C ILE A 94 -6.60 0.63 -0.90
N LYS A 95 -6.86 -0.49 -0.25
CA LYS A 95 -8.08 -0.72 0.53
C LYS A 95 -7.84 -1.66 1.70
N HIS A 96 -8.73 -1.65 2.68
CA HIS A 96 -8.73 -2.66 3.74
C HIS A 96 -9.20 -4.00 3.17
N GLU A 97 -8.65 -5.08 3.69
CA GLU A 97 -9.21 -6.40 3.41
C GLU A 97 -10.59 -6.53 4.10
N GLY A 98 -11.63 -6.86 3.33
CA GLY A 98 -13.03 -6.86 3.80
C GLY A 98 -13.79 -5.55 3.55
N GLU A 99 -13.13 -4.51 3.01
CA GLU A 99 -13.80 -3.27 2.60
C GLU A 99 -14.81 -3.55 1.48
N GLY A 100 -16.09 -3.28 1.75
CA GLY A 100 -17.23 -3.60 0.86
C GLY A 100 -18.14 -4.73 1.36
N ILE A 101 -17.79 -5.43 2.44
CA ILE A 101 -18.70 -6.35 3.13
C ILE A 101 -19.55 -5.53 4.11
N LEU A 102 -20.70 -5.04 3.65
CA LEU A 102 -21.77 -4.60 4.55
C LEU A 102 -22.17 -5.83 5.36
N GLY A 103 -22.05 -5.75 6.70
CA GLY A 103 -22.22 -6.90 7.58
C GLY A 103 -23.46 -7.72 7.21
N VAL A 104 -23.27 -9.03 7.05
CA VAL A 104 -24.38 -9.97 6.98
C VAL A 104 -24.96 -10.03 8.40
N HIS A 105 -25.97 -9.21 8.68
CA HIS A 105 -26.83 -9.43 9.82
C HIS A 105 -27.52 -10.79 9.61
N ARG A 106 -26.96 -11.85 10.21
CA ARG A 106 -27.74 -13.03 10.54
C ARG A 106 -28.69 -12.59 11.64
N PHE A 107 -29.94 -12.32 11.28
CA PHE A 107 -31.00 -12.40 12.27
C PHE A 107 -31.07 -13.87 12.67
N ASP A 108 -30.78 -14.18 13.93
CA ASP A 108 -31.12 -15.48 14.48
C ASP A 108 -32.65 -15.63 14.37
N GLU A 109 -33.09 -16.68 13.69
CA GLU A 109 -34.49 -17.10 13.67
C GLU A 109 -34.79 -17.73 15.03
N ASP A 110 -35.50 -17.01 15.90
CA ASP A 110 -36.28 -17.58 17.01
C ASP A 110 -37.60 -18.17 16.48
#